data_AF-A0A959CBN4-F1
#
_entry.id   AF-A0A959CBN4-F1
#
_cell.length_a   1.000
_cell.length_b   1.000
_cell.length_c   1.000
_cell.angle_alpha   90.00
_cell.angle_beta   90.00
_cell.angle_gamma   90.00
#
_symmetry.space_group_name_H-M   'P 1'
#
loop_
_entity.id
_entity.type
_entity.pdbx_description
1 polymer ?
#
loop_
_entity_poly.entity_id
_entity_poly.type
_entity_poly.pdbx_seq_one_letter_code
_entity_poly.pdbx_strand_id
1 'polypeptide(L)'
;MPHPIETLSLDGGWLCLDFTNTVSTRLPATGDDYLHSWDDFAVWVARVDLLPETEYRIWKRMPPGDIAEPRALRELIYGLFSHYAEKGVVHPGHLEALNGYLHEVYAHTRICMTGNGLRRGVEDEP
;
A
#
# COMPACT_ATOMS: atom_id res chain seq x y z
N MET A 1 2.06 -7.47 24.64
CA MET A 1 2.34 -6.06 24.30
C MET A 1 1.61 -5.78 22.99
N PRO A 2 1.01 -4.60 22.78
CA PRO A 2 0.35 -4.26 21.51
C PRO A 2 1.35 -4.34 20.36
N HIS A 3 0.87 -4.64 19.16
CA HIS A 3 1.73 -4.76 17.99
C HIS A 3 2.32 -3.37 17.66
N PRO A 4 3.62 -3.22 17.33
CA PRO A 4 4.21 -1.91 17.05
C PRO A 4 3.47 -1.10 15.97
N ILE A 5 2.79 -1.80 15.06
CA ILE A 5 1.98 -1.18 14.00
C ILE A 5 0.64 -0.61 14.49
N GLU A 6 0.17 -0.97 15.68
CA GLU A 6 -1.04 -0.44 16.31
C GLU A 6 -0.80 0.92 16.98
N THR A 7 0.48 1.28 17.20
CA THR A 7 0.87 2.53 17.88
C THR A 7 1.50 3.57 16.96
N LEU A 8 1.75 3.23 15.67
CA LEU A 8 2.20 4.17 14.62
C LEU A 8 1.29 5.41 14.52
N SER A 9 1.83 6.62 14.37
CA SER A 9 0.99 7.78 14.01
C SER A 9 0.56 7.67 12.54
N LEU A 10 -0.72 7.96 12.26
CA LEU A 10 -1.22 8.16 10.90
C LEU A 10 -1.28 9.67 10.68
N ASP A 11 -0.41 10.19 9.84
CA ASP A 11 -0.14 11.62 9.73
C ASP A 11 -0.81 12.18 8.47
N GLY A 12 -1.91 12.91 8.68
CA GLY A 12 -2.46 13.81 7.66
C GLY A 12 -3.47 13.20 6.67
N GLY A 13 -3.85 11.92 6.82
CA GLY A 13 -4.91 11.29 6.02
C GLY A 13 -4.53 10.98 4.57
N TRP A 14 -3.24 10.96 4.27
CA TRP A 14 -2.71 10.63 2.95
C TRP A 14 -2.15 9.21 2.99
N LEU A 15 -2.92 8.25 2.49
CA LEU A 15 -2.58 6.82 2.52
C LEU A 15 -1.15 6.50 2.07
N CYS A 16 -0.67 7.17 1.01
CA CYS A 16 0.68 6.95 0.50
C CYS A 16 1.76 7.40 1.49
N LEU A 17 1.52 8.48 2.24
CA LEU A 17 2.44 8.96 3.28
C LEU A 17 2.37 8.05 4.51
N ASP A 18 1.16 7.71 4.95
CA ASP A 18 0.94 6.75 6.04
C ASP A 18 1.63 5.40 5.76
N PHE A 19 1.62 4.97 4.50
CA PHE A 19 2.30 3.75 4.09
C PHE A 19 3.83 3.88 4.13
N THR A 20 4.38 4.98 3.61
CA THR A 20 5.84 5.23 3.68
C THR A 20 6.36 5.37 5.10
N ASN A 21 5.50 5.82 6.02
CA ASN A 21 5.75 5.98 7.45
C ASN A 21 5.67 4.66 8.24
N THR A 22 5.42 3.52 7.58
CA THR A 22 5.66 2.19 8.18
C THR A 22 7.15 1.85 8.36
N VAL A 23 8.03 2.86 8.31
CA VAL A 23 9.43 2.80 8.74
C VAL A 23 9.66 3.97 9.70
N SER A 24 10.04 3.67 10.95
CA SER A 24 10.01 4.63 12.06
C SER A 24 10.96 5.82 11.90
N THR A 25 12.20 5.57 11.51
CA THR A 25 13.23 6.58 11.27
C THR A 25 14.09 6.20 10.08
N ARG A 26 13.95 6.92 8.98
CA ARG A 26 14.80 6.68 7.80
C ARG A 26 16.20 7.28 7.94
N LEU A 27 16.40 8.12 8.97
CA LEU A 27 17.68 8.75 9.33
C LEU A 27 17.86 8.74 10.86
N PRO A 28 18.95 8.18 11.41
CA PRO A 28 19.95 7.33 10.74
C PRO A 28 19.34 6.00 10.26
N ALA A 29 20.05 5.26 9.40
CA ALA A 29 19.58 4.08 8.66
C ALA A 29 19.28 2.81 9.51
N THR A 30 18.86 3.00 10.76
CA THR A 30 18.49 1.97 11.74
C THR A 30 17.02 2.09 12.16
N GLY A 31 16.16 2.67 11.33
CA GLY A 31 14.74 2.70 11.59
C GLY A 31 14.15 1.30 11.62
N ASP A 32 13.25 1.09 12.57
CA ASP A 32 12.47 -0.13 12.66
C ASP A 32 11.45 -0.14 11.51
N ASP A 33 11.53 -1.16 10.66
CA ASP A 33 10.54 -1.47 9.65
C ASP A 33 9.35 -2.14 10.33
N TYR A 34 8.15 -1.55 10.28
CA TYR A 34 6.98 -2.11 10.96
C TYR A 34 6.32 -3.26 10.19
N LEU A 35 6.72 -3.52 8.94
CA LEU A 35 6.16 -4.55 8.06
C LEU A 35 7.14 -5.71 7.90
N HIS A 36 7.30 -6.54 8.94
CA HIS A 36 8.18 -7.70 8.90
C HIS A 36 7.52 -8.91 8.22
N SER A 37 6.20 -9.00 8.27
CA SER A 37 5.41 -10.13 7.80
C SER A 37 4.14 -9.69 7.08
N TRP A 38 3.52 -10.61 6.35
CA TRP A 38 2.21 -10.40 5.75
C TRP A 38 1.12 -10.09 6.78
N ASP A 39 1.21 -10.70 7.97
CA ASP A 39 0.28 -10.42 9.07
C ASP A 39 0.40 -8.97 9.56
N ASP A 40 1.61 -8.42 9.62
CA ASP A 40 1.82 -7.01 9.97
C ASP A 40 1.15 -6.10 8.93
N PHE A 41 1.31 -6.42 7.65
CA PHE A 41 0.66 -5.69 6.57
C PHE A 41 -0.86 -5.80 6.64
N ALA A 42 -1.40 -6.97 6.95
CA ALA A 42 -2.84 -7.14 7.13
C ALA A 42 -3.38 -6.34 8.33
N VAL A 43 -2.62 -6.23 9.43
CA VAL A 43 -3.00 -5.37 10.58
C VAL A 43 -2.97 -3.90 10.17
N TRP A 44 -1.98 -3.47 9.39
CA TRP A 44 -1.91 -2.10 8.88
C TRP A 44 -3.06 -1.76 7.94
N VAL A 45 -3.39 -2.65 6.99
CA VAL A 45 -4.51 -2.49 6.05
C VAL A 45 -5.83 -2.29 6.78
N ALA A 46 -6.09 -3.06 7.85
CA ALA A 46 -7.25 -2.87 8.71
C ALA A 46 -7.23 -1.52 9.43
N ARG A 47 -6.04 -1.12 9.93
CA ARG A 47 -5.89 0.09 10.73
C ARG A 47 -6.18 1.36 9.93
N VAL A 48 -5.82 1.39 8.65
CA VAL A 48 -6.06 2.54 7.77
C VAL A 48 -7.42 2.47 7.05
N ASP A 49 -8.27 1.50 7.39
CA ASP A 49 -9.59 1.26 6.79
C ASP A 49 -9.53 1.22 5.25
N LEU A 50 -8.50 0.55 4.70
CA LEU A 50 -8.25 0.53 3.26
C LEU A 50 -9.34 -0.24 2.49
N LEU A 51 -9.89 -1.27 3.13
CA LEU A 51 -10.92 -2.15 2.59
C LEU A 51 -12.13 -2.13 3.52
N PRO A 52 -13.37 -2.10 2.99
CA PRO A 52 -14.56 -2.35 3.79
C PRO A 52 -14.43 -3.65 4.59
N GLU A 53 -14.92 -3.67 5.83
CA GLU A 53 -14.80 -4.83 6.75
C GLU A 53 -15.24 -6.17 6.13
N THR A 54 -16.24 -6.16 5.25
CA THR A 54 -16.67 -7.36 4.52
C THR A 54 -15.61 -7.86 3.55
N GLU A 55 -14.97 -6.96 2.80
CA GLU A 55 -13.91 -7.28 1.83
C GLU A 55 -12.62 -7.65 2.56
N TYR A 56 -12.26 -6.92 3.62
CA TYR A 56 -11.08 -7.24 4.43
C TYR A 56 -11.14 -8.66 5.01
N ARG A 57 -12.30 -9.09 5.53
CA ARG A 57 -12.48 -10.46 6.04
C ARG A 57 -12.35 -11.54 4.97
N ILE A 58 -12.73 -11.25 3.72
CA ILE A 58 -12.56 -12.17 2.59
C ILE A 58 -11.09 -12.21 2.19
N TRP A 59 -10.48 -11.04 1.98
CA TRP A 59 -9.08 -10.89 1.62
C TRP A 59 -8.14 -11.58 2.62
N LYS A 60 -8.39 -11.44 3.93
CA LYS A 60 -7.60 -12.09 4.98
C LYS A 60 -7.66 -13.62 4.97
N ARG A 61 -8.66 -14.22 4.32
CA ARG A 61 -8.78 -15.68 4.17
C ARG A 61 -8.08 -16.21 2.92
N MET A 62 -7.68 -15.34 2.00
CA MET A 62 -6.90 -15.72 0.84
C MET A 62 -5.48 -16.13 1.28
N PRO A 63 -4.77 -16.93 0.47
CA PRO A 63 -3.36 -17.21 0.74
C PRO A 63 -2.56 -15.91 0.93
N PRO A 64 -1.66 -15.84 1.93
CA PRO A 64 -0.84 -14.66 2.13
C PRO A 64 0.06 -14.44 0.90
N GLY A 65 0.18 -13.19 0.47
CA GLY A 65 1.13 -12.80 -0.55
C GLY A 65 2.56 -12.69 -0.02
N ASP A 66 3.48 -12.30 -0.89
CA ASP A 66 4.86 -12.01 -0.50
C ASP A 66 4.93 -10.61 0.11
N ILE A 67 5.40 -10.50 1.36
CA ILE A 67 5.61 -9.21 2.04
C ILE A 67 6.67 -8.34 1.34
N ALA A 68 7.53 -8.93 0.51
CA ALA A 68 8.49 -8.18 -0.29
C ALA A 68 7.81 -7.23 -1.29
N GLU A 69 6.65 -7.59 -1.84
CA GLU A 69 5.93 -6.78 -2.82
C GLU A 69 5.42 -5.45 -2.25
N PRO A 70 4.61 -5.41 -1.16
CA PRO A 70 4.19 -4.15 -0.57
C PRO A 70 5.38 -3.34 -0.04
N ARG A 71 6.44 -4.00 0.49
CA ARG A 71 7.67 -3.27 0.89
C ARG A 71 8.36 -2.62 -0.30
N ALA A 72 8.47 -3.31 -1.44
CA ALA A 72 9.04 -2.73 -2.65
C ALA A 72 8.21 -1.55 -3.16
N LEU A 73 6.88 -1.66 -3.18
CA LEU A 73 5.98 -0.56 -3.52
C LEU A 73 6.16 0.63 -2.56
N ARG A 74 6.26 0.38 -1.26
CA ARG A 74 6.52 1.41 -0.24
C ARG A 74 7.80 2.17 -0.53
N GLU A 75 8.90 1.47 -0.83
CA GLU A 75 10.18 2.10 -1.10
C GLU A 75 10.18 2.91 -2.40
N LEU A 76 9.41 2.50 -3.41
CA LEU A 76 9.22 3.28 -4.64
C LEU A 76 8.45 4.59 -4.36
N ILE A 77 7.36 4.52 -3.59
CA ILE A 77 6.59 5.70 -3.18
C ILE A 77 7.46 6.63 -2.33
N TYR A 78 8.23 6.09 -1.39
CA TYR A 78 9.17 6.87 -0.59
C TYR A 78 10.22 7.56 -1.46
N GLY A 79 10.86 6.83 -2.37
CA GLY A 79 11.87 7.37 -3.28
C GLY A 79 11.34 8.52 -4.12
N LEU A 80 10.10 8.41 -4.62
CA LEU A 80 9.40 9.49 -5.34
C LEU A 80 9.32 10.76 -4.48
N PHE A 81 8.79 10.64 -3.26
CA PHE A 81 8.59 11.80 -2.38
C PHE A 81 9.90 12.37 -1.83
N SER A 82 10.85 11.52 -1.44
CA SER A 82 12.16 11.95 -0.95
C SER A 82 12.92 12.72 -2.03
N HIS A 83 12.95 12.21 -3.26
CA HIS A 83 13.61 12.89 -4.37
C HIS A 83 12.96 14.24 -4.68
N TYR A 84 11.63 14.30 -4.69
CA TYR A 84 10.90 15.56 -4.88
C TYR A 84 11.15 16.56 -3.75
N ALA A 85 11.15 16.11 -2.49
CA ALA A 85 11.43 16.96 -1.34
C ALA A 85 12.86 17.54 -1.38
N GLU A 86 13.84 16.75 -1.83
CA GLU A 86 15.25 17.18 -1.91
C GLU A 86 15.56 18.05 -3.13
N LYS A 87 14.98 17.74 -4.29
CA LYS A 87 15.37 18.33 -5.58
C LYS A 87 14.33 19.25 -6.20
N GLY A 88 13.10 19.26 -5.68
CA GLY A 88 11.97 19.98 -6.26
C GLY A 88 11.49 19.43 -7.61
N VAL A 89 11.99 18.27 -8.02
CA VAL A 89 11.63 17.60 -9.28
C VAL A 89 11.42 16.12 -9.02
N VAL A 90 10.61 15.47 -9.86
CA VAL A 90 10.38 14.03 -9.79
C VAL A 90 11.38 13.32 -10.71
N HIS A 91 12.04 12.27 -10.21
CA HIS A 91 12.92 11.45 -11.04
C HIS A 91 12.09 10.58 -12.01
N PRO A 92 12.35 10.60 -13.33
CA PRO A 92 11.57 9.83 -14.31
C PRO A 92 11.48 8.34 -13.99
N GLY A 93 12.59 7.73 -13.54
CA GLY A 93 12.61 6.31 -13.19
C GLY A 93 11.70 5.92 -12.02
N HIS A 94 11.38 6.84 -11.09
CA HIS A 94 10.42 6.56 -10.02
C HIS A 94 8.97 6.55 -10.55
N LEU A 95 8.65 7.46 -11.49
CA LEU A 95 7.35 7.47 -12.16
C LEU A 95 7.17 6.25 -13.06
N GLU A 96 8.19 5.90 -13.84
CA GLU A 96 8.15 4.71 -14.70
C GLU A 96 7.91 3.43 -13.89
N ALA A 97 8.61 3.27 -12.77
CA ALA A 97 8.42 2.13 -11.88
C ALA A 97 6.99 2.08 -11.31
N LEU A 98 6.47 3.19 -10.78
CA LEU A 98 5.09 3.24 -10.25
C LEU A 98 4.03 3.00 -11.33
N ASN A 99 4.24 3.51 -12.54
CA ASN A 99 3.36 3.24 -13.67
C ASN A 99 3.37 1.76 -14.07
N GLY A 100 4.50 1.06 -13.90
CA GLY A 100 4.58 -0.39 -14.07
C GLY A 100 3.63 -1.15 -13.13
N TYR A 101 3.67 -0.83 -11.83
CA TYR A 101 2.75 -1.41 -10.83
C TYR A 101 1.28 -1.10 -11.17
N LEU A 102 0.98 0.14 -11.56
CA LEU A 102 -0.38 0.53 -11.95
C LEU A 102 -0.86 -0.27 -13.16
N HIS A 103 -0.01 -0.45 -14.17
CA HIS A 103 -0.35 -1.18 -15.38
C HIS A 103 -0.73 -2.63 -15.09
N GLU A 104 0.05 -3.31 -14.24
CA GLU A 104 -0.22 -4.68 -13.82
C GLU A 104 -1.58 -4.79 -13.11
N VAL A 105 -1.87 -3.92 -12.15
CA VAL A 105 -3.16 -3.90 -11.45
C VAL A 105 -4.33 -3.58 -12.41
N TYR A 106 -4.11 -2.70 -13.38
CA TYR A 106 -5.13 -2.37 -14.37
C TYR A 106 -5.40 -3.52 -15.34
N ALA A 107 -4.45 -4.42 -15.58
CA ALA A 107 -4.68 -5.62 -16.39
C ALA A 107 -5.78 -6.52 -15.80
N HIS A 108 -5.94 -6.50 -14.48
CA HIS A 108 -6.97 -7.25 -13.75
C HIS A 108 -8.27 -6.47 -13.51
N THR A 109 -8.34 -5.21 -13.95
CA THR A 109 -9.51 -4.35 -13.79
C THR A 109 -10.47 -4.50 -14.97
N ARG A 110 -11.76 -4.67 -14.70
CA ARG A 110 -12.82 -4.76 -15.72
C ARG A 110 -13.99 -3.85 -15.42
N ILE A 111 -14.83 -3.60 -16.42
CA ILE A 111 -16.14 -2.95 -16.22
C ILE A 111 -17.19 -4.05 -16.11
N CYS A 112 -17.87 -4.10 -14.98
CA CYS A 112 -18.91 -5.07 -14.67
C CYS A 112 -20.28 -4.40 -14.67
N MET A 113 -21.31 -5.13 -15.10
CA MET A 113 -22.70 -4.69 -14.98
C MET A 113 -23.23 -5.02 -13.58
N THR A 114 -23.73 -4.02 -12.86
CA THR A 114 -24.32 -4.19 -11.52
C THR A 114 -25.78 -3.77 -11.52
N GLY A 115 -26.51 -4.06 -10.43
CA GLY A 115 -27.90 -3.59 -10.25
C GLY A 115 -28.06 -2.05 -10.29
N ASN A 116 -26.97 -1.30 -10.14
CA ASN A 116 -26.93 0.16 -10.20
C ASN A 116 -26.20 0.69 -11.45
N GLY A 117 -26.04 -0.13 -12.49
CA GLY A 117 -25.35 0.23 -13.73
C GLY A 117 -23.91 -0.29 -13.82
N LEU A 118 -23.12 0.28 -14.73
CA LEU A 118 -21.73 -0.12 -14.97
C LEU A 118 -20.81 0.34 -13.82
N ARG A 119 -19.99 -0.56 -13.29
CA ARG A 119 -18.99 -0.26 -12.25
C ARG A 119 -17.66 -0.91 -12.58
N ARG A 120 -16.58 -0.36 -12.01
CA ARG A 120 -15.26 -1.00 -12.01
C ARG A 120 -15.31 -2.24 -11.10
N GLY A 121 -14.80 -3.36 -11.57
CA GLY A 121 -14.61 -4.62 -10.82
C GLY A 121 -13.27 -5.27 -11.16
N VAL A 122 -13.01 -6.44 -10.59
CA VAL A 122 -11.80 -7.26 -10.83
C VAL A 122 -12.16 -8.66 -11.33
N GLU A 123 -11.19 -9.38 -11.91
CA GLU A 123 -11.36 -10.62 -12.69
C GLU A 123 -12.10 -11.78 -11.96
N ASP A 124 -12.28 -11.69 -10.64
CA ASP A 124 -12.91 -12.71 -9.78
C ASP A 124 -14.17 -12.24 -9.01
N GLU A 125 -14.78 -11.08 -9.33
CA GLU A 125 -16.10 -10.75 -8.78
C GLU A 125 -17.21 -11.55 -9.49
N PRO A 126 -18.01 -12.37 -8.78
CA PRO A 126 -19.08 -13.17 -9.37
C PRO A 126 -20.22 -12.34 -9.99
#